data_AF-A0A4R0NTF2-F1
#
_entry.id   AF-A0A4R0NTF2-F1
#
_cell.length_a   1.000
_cell.length_b   1.000
_cell.length_c   1.000
_cell.angle_alpha   90.00
_cell.angle_beta   90.00
_cell.angle_gamma   90.00
#
_symmetry.space_group_name_H-M   'P 1'
#
loop_
_entity.id
_entity.type
_entity.pdbx_description
1 polymer ?
#
loop_
_entity_poly.entity_id
_entity_poly.type
_entity_poly.pdbx_seq_one_letter_code
_entity_poly.pdbx_strand_id
1 'polypeptide(L)'
;MIAKLNILYDKFLPLLADYSDTYAGYQAYEDVQPDQARKDRLFELAEKIAGYQNAVVASMAANVIYNDFQPLTTAVSDLATEFSDHPVGRFSEVLMIIKIIDVIEKEVSGSGHPLDLTVELDDQIFCLEEIVRPMQRSNFLSEDPAAIENSIVLFNLSDLNELQNFIESALFGMDLLFHLLEKLGHATAPLIEGQFVLIRRAQQGQAEAVFSCAALHLVKAGKLVHEPVNYTGIPSVSASRKILSDQKFQQFSDSLMILSEYNSQQDILDKYLRIYHLIEHFMFRKPIVELERRRNNLPFSIRDFRSLYKSVEQSEPDAIKALLKEVMKREIEPNVTFTDKMFVDWQALSGHIIDINQLNRLFELMLINGKNPFSYAAITAMTLPDIFHKLVYAFRNSVVHNKATEFHLNHETMTIHHETGNVAQLVIENFLLPSLEQISFYLIIENNDLVWYHNPHLTLFTV
;
A
#
# COMPACT_ATOMS: atom_id res chain seq x y z
N MET A 1 10.71 -37.66 0.06
CA MET A 1 12.04 -37.75 -0.58
C MET A 1 11.85 -37.98 -2.07
N ILE A 2 12.39 -37.09 -2.92
CA ILE A 2 12.27 -37.15 -4.38
C ILE A 2 13.64 -36.82 -5.00
N ALA A 3 14.10 -37.60 -5.98
CA ALA A 3 15.37 -37.35 -6.67
C ALA A 3 15.33 -36.01 -7.44
N LYS A 4 16.45 -35.27 -7.43
CA LYS A 4 16.60 -33.99 -8.15
C LYS A 4 16.26 -34.11 -9.64
N LEU A 5 16.65 -35.20 -10.30
CA LEU A 5 16.31 -35.43 -11.71
C LEU A 5 14.80 -35.46 -11.96
N ASN A 6 14.05 -36.14 -11.09
CA ASN A 6 12.60 -36.26 -11.18
C ASN A 6 11.92 -34.90 -10.97
N ILE A 7 12.46 -34.09 -10.06
CA ILE A 7 11.97 -32.71 -9.82
C ILE A 7 12.08 -31.85 -11.08
N LEU A 8 13.14 -32.02 -11.88
CA LEU A 8 13.32 -31.25 -13.11
C LEU A 8 12.26 -31.56 -14.17
N TYR A 9 11.85 -32.82 -14.30
CA TYR A 9 11.18 -33.28 -15.52
C TYR A 9 9.78 -33.87 -15.31
N ASP A 10 9.49 -34.53 -14.17
CA ASP A 10 8.25 -35.30 -13.99
C ASP A 10 6.99 -34.44 -14.10
N LYS A 11 7.06 -33.18 -13.62
CA LYS A 11 5.94 -32.23 -13.67
C LYS A 11 6.01 -31.31 -14.89
N PHE A 12 7.23 -31.02 -15.37
CA PHE A 12 7.45 -30.16 -16.52
C PHE A 12 7.01 -30.82 -17.84
N LEU A 13 7.37 -32.09 -18.05
CA LEU A 13 7.10 -32.79 -19.31
C LEU A 13 5.59 -32.95 -19.61
N PRO A 14 4.73 -33.35 -18.65
CA PRO A 14 3.28 -33.36 -18.88
C PRO A 14 2.73 -31.98 -19.17
N LEU A 15 3.19 -30.95 -18.44
CA LEU A 15 2.75 -29.58 -18.64
C LEU A 15 3.16 -29.04 -20.02
N LEU A 16 4.32 -29.43 -20.53
CA LEU A 16 4.77 -29.07 -21.87
C LEU A 16 3.96 -29.79 -22.97
N ALA A 17 3.53 -31.04 -22.70
CA ALA A 17 2.68 -31.81 -23.61
C ALA A 17 1.36 -31.08 -23.91
N ASP A 18 0.83 -30.36 -22.93
CA ASP A 18 -0.41 -29.58 -23.06
C ASP A 18 -0.32 -28.44 -24.09
N TYR A 19 0.88 -28.07 -24.54
CA TYR A 19 1.12 -27.05 -25.58
C TYR A 19 1.62 -27.64 -26.92
N SER A 20 1.58 -28.97 -27.04
CA SER A 20 1.94 -29.68 -28.26
C SER A 20 0.71 -30.14 -29.04
N ASP A 21 0.92 -30.65 -30.25
CA ASP A 21 -0.11 -31.31 -31.07
C ASP A 21 -0.67 -32.60 -30.43
N THR A 22 0.00 -33.13 -29.41
CA THR A 22 -0.46 -34.29 -28.64
C THR A 22 -1.47 -33.95 -27.53
N TYR A 23 -1.71 -32.66 -27.27
CA TYR A 23 -2.71 -32.21 -26.31
C TYR A 23 -4.11 -32.67 -26.71
N ALA A 24 -4.86 -33.26 -25.78
CA ALA A 24 -6.19 -33.82 -26.06
C ALA A 24 -7.20 -32.80 -26.60
N GLY A 25 -7.03 -31.51 -26.27
CA GLY A 25 -7.87 -30.42 -26.77
C GLY A 25 -7.32 -29.71 -28.01
N TYR A 26 -6.17 -30.12 -28.56
CA TYR A 26 -5.49 -29.41 -29.64
C TYR A 26 -6.38 -29.26 -30.87
N GLN A 27 -6.93 -30.37 -31.39
CA GLN A 27 -7.78 -30.33 -32.59
C GLN A 27 -9.00 -29.42 -32.41
N ALA A 28 -9.64 -29.49 -31.24
CA ALA A 28 -10.81 -28.66 -30.94
C ALA A 28 -10.44 -27.16 -30.90
N TYR A 29 -9.27 -26.80 -30.39
CA TYR A 29 -8.78 -25.43 -30.35
C TYR A 29 -8.30 -24.94 -31.73
N GLU A 30 -7.67 -25.79 -32.53
CA GLU A 30 -7.29 -25.51 -33.91
C GLU A 30 -8.53 -25.27 -34.80
N ASP A 31 -9.58 -26.08 -34.62
CA ASP A 31 -10.80 -26.00 -35.42
C ASP A 31 -11.51 -24.64 -35.30
N VAL A 32 -11.44 -24.02 -34.11
CA VAL A 32 -12.06 -22.70 -33.83
C VAL A 32 -11.21 -21.50 -34.26
N GLN A 33 -9.99 -21.71 -34.77
CA GLN A 33 -9.17 -20.61 -35.27
C GLN A 33 -9.78 -19.99 -36.55
N PRO A 34 -9.71 -18.66 -36.70
CA PRO A 34 -10.46 -17.90 -37.71
C PRO A 34 -10.04 -18.16 -39.16
N ASP A 35 -8.77 -18.52 -39.41
CA ASP A 35 -8.23 -18.71 -40.76
C ASP A 35 -7.10 -19.74 -40.80
N GLN A 36 -6.77 -20.22 -42.01
CA GLN A 36 -5.76 -21.26 -42.21
C GLN A 36 -4.35 -20.81 -41.82
N ALA A 37 -4.00 -19.53 -42.00
CA ALA A 37 -2.66 -19.05 -41.67
C ALA A 37 -2.43 -19.10 -40.15
N ARG A 38 -3.45 -18.78 -39.36
CA ARG A 38 -3.40 -18.92 -37.89
C ARG A 38 -3.37 -20.38 -37.44
N LYS A 39 -4.04 -21.29 -38.15
CA LYS A 39 -3.94 -22.74 -37.91
C LYS A 39 -2.54 -23.28 -38.21
N ASP A 40 -1.99 -22.93 -39.36
CA ASP A 40 -0.64 -23.33 -39.76
C ASP A 40 0.39 -22.83 -38.75
N ARG A 41 0.22 -21.59 -38.25
CA ARG A 41 1.09 -21.01 -37.23
C ARG A 41 0.97 -21.69 -35.87
N LEU A 42 -0.25 -22.05 -35.45
CA LEU A 42 -0.47 -22.84 -34.22
C LEU A 42 0.23 -24.19 -34.32
N PHE A 43 0.07 -24.88 -35.45
CA PHE A 43 0.70 -26.18 -35.72
C PHE A 43 2.23 -26.07 -35.72
N GLU A 44 2.80 -25.07 -36.39
CA GLU A 44 4.24 -24.82 -36.40
C GLU A 44 4.81 -24.68 -34.98
N LEU A 45 4.15 -23.88 -34.13
CA LEU A 45 4.59 -23.67 -32.75
C LEU A 45 4.41 -24.93 -31.89
N ALA A 46 3.30 -25.64 -32.04
CA ALA A 46 3.02 -26.87 -31.32
C ALA A 46 4.00 -28.01 -31.69
N GLU A 47 4.30 -28.18 -32.98
CA GLU A 47 5.28 -29.15 -33.49
C GLU A 47 6.70 -28.79 -32.99
N LYS A 48 7.05 -27.49 -32.99
CA LYS A 48 8.34 -27.01 -32.46
C LYS A 48 8.47 -27.31 -30.96
N ILE A 49 7.43 -27.07 -30.17
CA ILE A 49 7.38 -27.41 -28.74
C ILE A 49 7.50 -28.92 -28.52
N ALA A 50 6.81 -29.74 -29.31
CA ALA A 50 6.91 -31.21 -29.27
C ALA A 50 8.34 -31.70 -29.57
N GLY A 51 9.01 -31.07 -30.54
CA GLY A 51 10.41 -31.34 -30.87
C GLY A 51 11.34 -31.12 -29.67
N TYR A 52 11.19 -30.01 -28.96
CA TYR A 52 11.95 -29.74 -27.74
C TYR A 52 11.56 -30.67 -26.59
N GLN A 53 10.29 -31.00 -26.44
CA GLN A 53 9.84 -31.98 -25.44
C GLN A 53 10.56 -33.32 -25.60
N ASN A 54 10.68 -33.82 -26.84
CA ASN A 54 11.43 -35.05 -27.14
C ASN A 54 12.92 -34.94 -26.77
N ALA A 55 13.54 -33.78 -26.99
CA ALA A 55 14.93 -33.52 -26.59
C ALA A 55 15.11 -33.50 -25.06
N VAL A 56 14.13 -32.94 -24.33
CA VAL A 56 14.11 -32.97 -22.86
C VAL A 56 13.95 -34.40 -22.34
N VAL A 57 13.05 -35.20 -22.93
CA VAL A 57 12.90 -36.64 -22.59
C VAL A 57 14.21 -37.41 -22.82
N ALA A 58 14.90 -37.16 -23.93
CA ALA A 58 16.19 -37.78 -24.21
C ALA A 58 17.26 -37.39 -23.17
N SER A 59 17.25 -36.14 -22.71
CA SER A 59 18.16 -35.65 -21.67
C SER A 59 17.89 -36.29 -20.32
N MET A 60 16.60 -36.42 -19.94
CA MET A 60 16.17 -37.16 -18.74
C MET A 60 16.64 -38.61 -18.77
N ALA A 61 16.45 -39.32 -19.90
CA ALA A 61 16.90 -40.71 -20.05
C ALA A 61 18.43 -40.86 -19.97
N ALA A 62 19.18 -39.83 -20.35
CA ALA A 62 20.63 -39.77 -20.23
C ALA A 62 21.13 -39.28 -18.86
N ASN A 63 20.23 -38.95 -17.91
CA ASN A 63 20.55 -38.35 -16.61
C ASN A 63 21.37 -37.04 -16.71
N VAL A 64 21.07 -36.20 -17.71
CA VAL A 64 21.71 -34.90 -17.90
C VAL A 64 20.68 -33.78 -17.93
N ILE A 65 21.10 -32.58 -17.55
CA ILE A 65 20.24 -31.40 -17.65
C ILE A 65 20.23 -30.93 -19.10
N TYR A 66 19.04 -30.83 -19.69
CA TYR A 66 18.84 -30.21 -21.01
C TYR A 66 19.39 -28.78 -21.01
N ASN A 67 20.17 -28.40 -22.03
CA ASN A 67 20.96 -27.16 -22.03
C ASN A 67 20.58 -26.16 -23.12
N ASP A 68 19.56 -26.45 -23.93
CA ASP A 68 19.12 -25.59 -25.04
C ASP A 68 17.69 -25.07 -24.80
N PHE A 69 17.50 -24.41 -23.64
CA PHE A 69 16.19 -23.89 -23.22
C PHE A 69 15.78 -22.59 -23.92
N GLN A 70 16.73 -21.80 -24.42
CA GLN A 70 16.42 -20.51 -25.06
C GLN A 70 15.45 -20.64 -26.24
N PRO A 71 15.67 -21.54 -27.21
CA PRO A 71 14.72 -21.74 -28.31
C PRO A 71 13.34 -22.24 -27.85
N LEU A 72 13.30 -23.04 -26.77
CA LEU A 72 12.05 -23.49 -26.16
C LEU A 72 11.31 -22.32 -25.49
N THR A 73 12.01 -21.48 -24.73
CA THR A 73 11.46 -20.24 -24.14
C THR A 73 10.86 -19.34 -25.22
N THR A 74 11.55 -19.18 -26.35
CA THR A 74 11.03 -18.40 -27.49
C THR A 74 9.75 -19.04 -28.04
N ALA A 75 9.73 -20.35 -28.30
CA ALA A 75 8.55 -21.02 -28.85
C ALA A 75 7.32 -20.90 -27.92
N VAL A 76 7.50 -21.08 -26.61
CA VAL A 76 6.41 -20.95 -25.63
C VAL A 76 5.96 -19.49 -25.49
N SER A 77 6.89 -18.53 -25.50
CA SER A 77 6.56 -17.10 -25.46
C SER A 77 5.80 -16.62 -26.70
N ASP A 78 6.20 -17.10 -27.89
CA ASP A 78 5.52 -16.81 -29.16
C ASP A 78 4.09 -17.37 -29.12
N LEU A 79 3.92 -18.61 -28.65
CA LEU A 79 2.60 -19.23 -28.47
C LEU A 79 1.74 -18.44 -27.47
N ALA A 80 2.30 -18.05 -26.33
CA ALA A 80 1.59 -17.25 -25.33
C ALA A 80 1.12 -15.89 -25.86
N THR A 81 1.94 -15.25 -26.71
CA THR A 81 1.66 -13.93 -27.28
C THR A 81 0.63 -14.00 -28.41
N GLU A 82 0.77 -14.97 -29.32
CA GLU A 82 -0.09 -15.10 -30.49
C GLU A 82 -1.44 -15.78 -30.17
N PHE A 83 -1.47 -16.63 -29.14
CA PHE A 83 -2.59 -17.47 -28.71
C PHE A 83 -2.84 -17.34 -27.20
N SER A 84 -2.99 -16.11 -26.71
CA SER A 84 -3.26 -15.82 -25.29
C SER A 84 -4.56 -16.47 -24.77
N ASP A 85 -5.46 -16.86 -25.67
CA ASP A 85 -6.71 -17.57 -25.39
C ASP A 85 -6.58 -19.11 -25.39
N HIS A 86 -5.36 -19.64 -25.44
CA HIS A 86 -5.14 -21.09 -25.42
C HIS A 86 -5.77 -21.75 -24.17
N PRO A 87 -6.49 -22.88 -24.29
CA PRO A 87 -7.32 -23.44 -23.21
C PRO A 87 -6.57 -23.81 -21.93
N VAL A 88 -5.27 -24.08 -22.03
CA VAL A 88 -4.42 -24.47 -20.90
C VAL A 88 -4.10 -23.27 -20.00
N GLY A 89 -3.86 -22.08 -20.58
CA GLY A 89 -3.72 -20.83 -19.84
C GLY A 89 -2.61 -20.75 -18.77
N ARG A 90 -1.61 -21.64 -18.79
CA ARG A 90 -0.53 -21.72 -17.77
C ARG A 90 0.84 -21.31 -18.30
N PHE A 91 0.88 -20.40 -19.27
CA PHE A 91 2.13 -19.97 -19.91
C PHE A 91 3.14 -19.42 -18.91
N SER A 92 2.68 -18.61 -17.95
CA SER A 92 3.53 -18.00 -16.93
C SER A 92 4.28 -19.04 -16.08
N GLU A 93 3.57 -20.10 -15.69
CA GLU A 93 4.14 -21.17 -14.88
C GLU A 93 5.15 -22.01 -15.68
N VAL A 94 4.85 -22.34 -16.94
CA VAL A 94 5.78 -23.07 -17.83
C VAL A 94 7.06 -22.27 -18.05
N LEU A 95 6.93 -20.98 -18.36
CA LEU A 95 8.08 -20.11 -18.58
C LEU A 95 8.93 -19.96 -17.32
N MET A 96 8.31 -19.90 -16.14
CA MET A 96 9.01 -19.91 -14.86
C MET A 96 9.79 -21.22 -14.64
N ILE A 97 9.16 -22.37 -14.89
CA ILE A 97 9.82 -23.69 -14.78
C ILE A 97 11.03 -23.76 -15.71
N ILE A 98 10.86 -23.42 -17.00
CA ILE A 98 11.96 -23.37 -17.97
C ILE A 98 13.09 -22.48 -17.45
N LYS A 99 12.75 -21.31 -16.91
CA LYS A 99 13.73 -20.35 -16.43
C LYS A 99 14.53 -20.85 -15.24
N ILE A 100 13.86 -21.50 -14.27
CA ILE A 100 14.53 -22.10 -13.11
C ILE A 100 15.49 -23.20 -13.57
N ILE A 101 15.06 -24.07 -14.50
CA ILE A 101 15.92 -25.15 -15.00
C ILE A 101 17.12 -24.58 -15.78
N ASP A 102 16.91 -23.55 -16.60
CA ASP A 102 17.99 -22.84 -17.31
C ASP A 102 19.02 -22.23 -16.34
N VAL A 103 18.58 -21.65 -15.21
CA VAL A 103 19.49 -21.15 -14.17
C VAL A 103 20.26 -22.30 -13.49
N ILE A 104 19.57 -23.40 -13.14
CA ILE A 104 20.21 -24.60 -12.58
C ILE A 104 21.28 -25.14 -13.54
N GLU A 105 20.97 -25.25 -14.84
CA GLU A 105 21.92 -25.75 -15.84
C GLU A 105 23.17 -24.88 -15.92
N LYS A 106 22.99 -23.55 -15.98
CA LYS A 106 24.10 -22.58 -16.06
C LYS A 106 25.02 -22.63 -14.84
N GLU A 107 24.45 -22.76 -13.65
CA GLU A 107 25.23 -22.92 -12.41
C GLU A 107 26.03 -24.24 -12.41
N VAL A 108 25.40 -25.34 -12.85
CA VAL A 108 26.08 -26.65 -12.92
C VAL A 108 27.20 -26.64 -13.96
N SER A 109 26.94 -26.14 -15.17
CA SER A 109 27.91 -26.07 -16.25
C SER A 109 29.05 -25.08 -15.96
N GLY A 110 28.74 -23.96 -15.29
CA GLY A 110 29.70 -22.92 -14.90
C GLY A 110 30.59 -23.28 -13.71
N SER A 111 30.08 -24.07 -12.74
CA SER A 111 30.83 -24.43 -11.53
C SER A 111 31.98 -25.43 -11.77
N GLY A 112 31.92 -26.20 -12.88
CA GLY A 112 32.86 -27.28 -13.17
C GLY A 112 32.76 -28.49 -12.23
N HIS A 113 31.79 -28.47 -11.30
CA HIS A 113 31.52 -29.58 -10.38
C HIS A 113 30.25 -30.31 -10.83
N PRO A 114 30.31 -31.64 -11.04
CA PRO A 114 29.12 -32.39 -11.40
C PRO A 114 28.11 -32.35 -10.26
N LEU A 115 26.90 -31.87 -10.54
CA LEU A 115 25.78 -31.92 -9.61
C LEU A 115 25.26 -33.36 -9.55
N ASP A 116 25.17 -33.92 -8.35
CA ASP A 116 24.56 -35.24 -8.16
C ASP A 116 23.03 -35.13 -8.20
N LEU A 117 22.46 -35.51 -9.35
CA LEU A 117 21.02 -35.50 -9.60
C LEU A 117 20.29 -36.68 -8.91
N THR A 118 21.03 -37.62 -8.31
CA THR A 118 20.45 -38.76 -7.57
C THR A 118 20.15 -38.42 -6.12
N VAL A 119 20.68 -37.31 -5.60
CA VAL A 119 20.38 -36.83 -4.25
C VAL A 119 18.89 -36.55 -4.14
N GLU A 120 18.29 -37.12 -3.10
CA GLU A 120 16.89 -36.92 -2.78
C GLU A 120 16.68 -35.66 -1.95
N LEU A 121 15.61 -34.92 -2.27
CA LEU A 121 15.13 -33.76 -1.51
C LEU A 121 13.90 -34.13 -0.69
N ASP A 122 13.79 -33.55 0.49
CA ASP A 122 12.58 -33.64 1.31
C ASP A 122 11.51 -32.66 0.82
N ASP A 123 10.54 -33.18 0.08
CA ASP A 123 9.38 -32.45 -0.45
C ASP A 123 8.41 -31.95 0.64
N GLN A 124 8.65 -32.32 1.90
CA GLN A 124 7.81 -31.93 3.03
C GLN A 124 8.29 -30.65 3.74
N ILE A 125 9.43 -30.07 3.35
CA ILE A 125 9.97 -28.86 4.00
C ILE A 125 9.12 -27.63 3.68
N PHE A 126 8.75 -27.47 2.42
CA PHE A 126 8.04 -26.29 1.92
C PHE A 126 6.60 -26.61 1.49
N CYS A 127 5.78 -25.57 1.44
CA CYS A 127 4.54 -25.48 0.70
C CYS A 127 4.56 -24.20 -0.15
N LEU A 128 3.66 -24.16 -1.14
CA LEU A 128 3.41 -22.97 -1.93
C LEU A 128 2.01 -22.46 -1.59
N GLU A 129 1.91 -21.19 -1.25
CA GLU A 129 0.67 -20.55 -0.81
C GLU A 129 0.42 -19.27 -1.62
N GLU A 130 -0.84 -18.99 -1.92
CA GLU A 130 -1.25 -17.74 -2.55
C GLU A 130 -1.29 -16.61 -1.50
N ILE A 131 -0.75 -15.45 -1.86
CA ILE A 131 -0.85 -14.24 -1.07
C ILE A 131 -2.18 -13.55 -1.41
N VAL A 132 -3.21 -13.86 -0.64
CA VAL A 132 -4.58 -13.29 -0.81
C VAL A 132 -4.59 -11.76 -0.69
N ARG A 133 -3.65 -11.20 0.08
CA ARG A 133 -3.46 -9.76 0.25
C ARG A 133 -2.16 -9.33 -0.44
N PRO A 134 -2.22 -8.89 -1.71
CA PRO A 134 -1.02 -8.62 -2.49
C PRO A 134 -0.09 -7.65 -1.78
N MET A 135 1.18 -8.00 -1.74
CA MET A 135 2.22 -7.14 -1.21
C MET A 135 2.75 -6.23 -2.31
N GLN A 136 3.17 -5.02 -1.96
CA GLN A 136 3.74 -4.07 -2.95
C GLN A 136 4.92 -4.68 -3.73
N ARG A 137 5.73 -5.51 -3.06
CA ARG A 137 6.89 -6.13 -3.70
C ARG A 137 6.45 -7.37 -4.48
N SER A 138 6.55 -7.34 -5.82
CA SER A 138 6.21 -8.48 -6.69
C SER A 138 7.05 -9.72 -6.40
N ASN A 139 8.39 -9.56 -6.39
CA ASN A 139 9.34 -10.64 -6.27
C ASN A 139 10.38 -10.37 -5.16
N PHE A 140 10.67 -11.38 -4.34
CA PHE A 140 11.59 -11.29 -3.21
C PHE A 140 12.15 -12.66 -2.79
N LEU A 141 13.44 -12.68 -2.45
CA LEU A 141 14.15 -13.84 -1.92
C LEU A 141 14.77 -13.48 -0.57
N SER A 142 14.55 -14.32 0.43
CA SER A 142 15.32 -14.31 1.67
C SER A 142 15.70 -15.75 1.99
N GLU A 143 16.97 -16.08 1.82
CA GLU A 143 17.49 -17.41 2.09
C GLU A 143 18.24 -17.46 3.43
N ASP A 144 18.04 -18.55 4.16
CA ASP A 144 18.83 -18.92 5.34
C ASP A 144 19.58 -20.23 5.04
N PRO A 145 20.84 -20.16 4.57
CA PRO A 145 21.60 -21.36 4.21
C PRO A 145 21.87 -22.31 5.38
N ALA A 146 21.77 -21.84 6.63
CA ALA A 146 21.98 -22.67 7.82
C ALA A 146 20.71 -23.46 8.21
N ALA A 147 19.54 -22.98 7.81
CA ALA A 147 18.24 -23.59 8.07
C ALA A 147 17.28 -23.24 6.93
N ILE A 148 17.39 -23.99 5.83
CA ILE A 148 16.71 -23.68 4.57
C ILE A 148 15.20 -23.52 4.77
N GLU A 149 14.57 -24.22 5.71
CA GLU A 149 13.15 -24.13 6.04
C GLU A 149 12.70 -22.75 6.53
N ASN A 150 13.62 -21.86 6.90
CA ASN A 150 13.35 -20.46 7.26
C ASN A 150 13.47 -19.51 6.06
N SER A 151 13.77 -20.04 4.87
CA SER A 151 13.84 -19.27 3.64
C SER A 151 12.44 -18.98 3.10
N ILE A 152 12.31 -17.90 2.35
CA ILE A 152 11.10 -17.60 1.60
C ILE A 152 11.43 -17.16 0.17
N VAL A 153 10.54 -17.53 -0.76
CA VAL A 153 10.54 -17.01 -2.13
C VAL A 153 9.16 -16.46 -2.43
N LEU A 154 9.05 -15.14 -2.51
CA LEU A 154 7.86 -14.44 -2.97
C LEU A 154 8.02 -14.18 -4.46
N PHE A 155 7.01 -14.51 -5.25
CA PHE A 155 7.03 -14.23 -6.69
C PHE A 155 5.63 -13.89 -7.21
N ASN A 156 5.58 -13.13 -8.29
CA ASN A 156 4.34 -12.70 -8.94
C ASN A 156 4.33 -13.20 -10.40
N LEU A 157 3.25 -13.89 -10.78
CA LEU A 157 3.05 -14.42 -12.12
C LEU A 157 2.37 -13.43 -13.09
N SER A 158 1.97 -12.25 -12.62
CA SER A 158 1.32 -11.21 -13.43
C SER A 158 2.30 -10.41 -14.32
N ASP A 159 3.60 -10.36 -13.99
CA ASP A 159 4.63 -9.74 -14.84
C ASP A 159 5.78 -10.72 -15.08
N LEU A 160 5.72 -11.40 -16.22
CA LEU A 160 6.70 -12.42 -16.60
C LEU A 160 8.10 -11.85 -16.81
N ASN A 161 8.22 -10.62 -17.30
CA ASN A 161 9.52 -10.01 -17.53
C ASN A 161 10.18 -9.68 -16.19
N GLU A 162 9.43 -9.12 -15.24
CA GLU A 162 9.93 -8.88 -13.88
C GLU A 162 10.34 -10.19 -13.20
N LEU A 163 9.53 -11.24 -13.33
CA LEU A 163 9.81 -12.56 -12.76
C LEU A 163 11.07 -13.20 -13.37
N GLN A 164 11.20 -13.22 -14.69
CA GLN A 164 12.40 -13.78 -15.34
C GLN A 164 13.66 -13.05 -14.91
N ASN A 165 13.62 -11.71 -14.89
CA ASN A 165 14.74 -10.90 -14.40
C ASN A 165 15.07 -11.20 -12.93
N PHE A 166 14.05 -11.42 -12.08
CA PHE A 166 14.25 -11.81 -10.69
C PHE A 166 14.93 -13.17 -10.58
N ILE A 167 14.47 -14.19 -11.32
CA ILE A 167 15.07 -15.54 -11.30
C ILE A 167 16.52 -15.53 -11.77
N GLU A 168 16.87 -14.69 -12.77
CA GLU A 168 18.26 -14.56 -13.24
C GLU A 168 19.19 -13.81 -12.29
N SER A 169 18.68 -12.75 -11.65
CA SER A 169 19.51 -11.82 -10.88
C SER A 169 19.59 -12.15 -9.40
N ALA A 170 18.63 -12.91 -8.87
CA ALA A 170 18.64 -13.31 -7.47
C ALA A 170 19.63 -14.45 -7.23
N LEU A 171 20.37 -14.34 -6.12
CA LEU A 171 21.36 -15.33 -5.70
C LEU A 171 20.67 -16.50 -4.97
N PHE A 172 20.01 -17.37 -5.73
CA PHE A 172 19.39 -18.56 -5.16
C PHE A 172 20.42 -19.64 -4.83
N GLY A 173 20.29 -20.25 -3.65
CA GLY A 173 20.87 -21.55 -3.38
C GLY A 173 20.20 -22.65 -4.20
N MET A 174 21.01 -23.57 -4.71
CA MET A 174 20.56 -24.66 -5.59
C MET A 174 19.44 -25.50 -4.97
N ASP A 175 19.53 -25.84 -3.68
CA ASP A 175 18.51 -26.63 -3.01
C ASP A 175 17.16 -25.89 -2.92
N LEU A 176 17.19 -24.57 -2.77
CA LEU A 176 15.97 -23.75 -2.75
C LEU A 176 15.31 -23.70 -4.13
N LEU A 177 16.08 -23.63 -5.22
CA LEU A 177 15.55 -23.71 -6.58
C LEU A 177 14.84 -25.06 -6.83
N PHE A 178 15.43 -26.17 -6.39
CA PHE A 178 14.77 -27.47 -6.52
C PHE A 178 13.50 -27.55 -5.65
N HIS A 179 13.50 -27.01 -4.43
CA HIS A 179 12.28 -26.96 -3.62
C HIS A 179 11.20 -26.11 -4.27
N LEU A 180 11.55 -24.97 -4.88
CA LEU A 180 10.62 -24.14 -5.64
C LEU A 180 10.06 -24.93 -6.82
N LEU A 181 10.92 -25.53 -7.64
CA LEU A 181 10.55 -26.29 -8.82
C LEU A 181 9.61 -27.47 -8.48
N GLU A 182 9.86 -28.15 -7.35
CA GLU A 182 9.01 -29.23 -6.87
C GLU A 182 7.57 -28.75 -6.57
N LYS A 183 7.37 -27.47 -6.23
CA LYS A 183 6.01 -26.93 -5.99
C LYS A 183 5.32 -26.40 -7.23
N LEU A 184 5.96 -26.41 -8.39
CA LEU A 184 5.37 -25.97 -9.66
C LEU A 184 4.86 -27.16 -10.49
N GLY A 185 4.00 -26.90 -11.47
CA GLY A 185 3.53 -27.84 -12.48
C GLY A 185 2.47 -28.83 -12.01
N HIS A 186 1.85 -28.61 -10.84
CA HIS A 186 0.80 -29.51 -10.34
C HIS A 186 -0.50 -29.32 -11.13
N ALA A 187 -1.06 -30.40 -11.69
CA ALA A 187 -2.29 -30.34 -12.48
C ALA A 187 -3.54 -30.02 -11.64
N THR A 188 -3.56 -30.40 -10.35
CA THR A 188 -4.69 -30.20 -9.44
C THR A 188 -4.73 -28.83 -8.78
N ALA A 189 -3.63 -28.07 -8.86
CA ALA A 189 -3.48 -26.73 -8.31
C ALA A 189 -2.70 -25.86 -9.32
N PRO A 190 -3.31 -25.53 -10.48
CA PRO A 190 -2.64 -24.71 -11.48
C PRO A 190 -2.38 -23.30 -10.93
N LEU A 191 -1.19 -22.78 -11.18
CA LEU A 191 -0.87 -21.41 -10.81
C LEU A 191 -1.37 -20.48 -11.92
N ILE A 192 -2.25 -19.57 -11.53
CA ILE A 192 -2.79 -18.51 -12.38
C ILE A 192 -2.04 -17.20 -12.11
N GLU A 193 -2.49 -16.11 -12.72
CA GLU A 193 -2.02 -14.77 -12.39
C GLU A 193 -2.25 -14.46 -10.91
N GLY A 194 -1.20 -14.03 -10.21
CA GLY A 194 -1.26 -13.76 -8.78
C GLY A 194 0.12 -13.78 -8.13
N GLN A 195 0.13 -13.51 -6.83
CA GLN A 195 1.34 -13.53 -6.02
C GLN A 195 1.36 -14.76 -5.13
N PHE A 196 2.49 -15.47 -5.13
CA PHE A 196 2.67 -16.73 -4.42
C PHE A 196 3.93 -16.68 -3.57
N VAL A 197 3.94 -17.46 -2.50
CA VAL A 197 5.10 -17.59 -1.63
C VAL A 197 5.43 -19.06 -1.39
N LEU A 198 6.70 -19.42 -1.64
CA LEU A 198 7.30 -20.65 -1.14
C LEU A 198 7.71 -20.40 0.31
N ILE A 199 7.12 -21.16 1.23
CA ILE A 199 7.32 -21.00 2.68
C ILE A 199 7.29 -22.36 3.37
N ARG A 200 7.77 -22.43 4.61
CA ARG A 200 7.74 -23.65 5.42
C ARG A 200 6.36 -24.29 5.45
N ARG A 201 6.30 -25.60 5.20
CA ARG A 201 5.06 -26.39 5.13
C ARG A 201 4.19 -26.31 6.38
N ALA A 202 4.77 -26.04 7.55
CA ALA A 202 4.03 -25.85 8.79
C ALA A 202 3.03 -24.67 8.74
N GLN A 203 3.18 -23.75 7.79
CA GLN A 203 2.29 -22.60 7.56
C GLN A 203 1.16 -22.91 6.57
N GLN A 204 1.10 -24.13 6.02
CA GLN A 204 0.13 -24.49 4.98
C GLN A 204 -1.31 -24.22 5.43
N GLY A 205 -2.08 -23.53 4.59
CA GLY A 205 -3.46 -23.13 4.86
C GLY A 205 -3.66 -22.05 5.93
N GLN A 206 -2.59 -21.42 6.44
CA GLN A 206 -2.66 -20.36 7.45
C GLN A 206 -2.40 -18.98 6.82
N ALA A 207 -3.33 -18.50 5.99
CA ALA A 207 -3.15 -17.29 5.17
C ALA A 207 -2.58 -16.07 5.92
N GLU A 208 -3.12 -15.74 7.10
CA GLU A 208 -2.62 -14.59 7.89
C GLU A 208 -1.21 -14.83 8.46
N ALA A 209 -0.88 -16.07 8.82
CA ALA A 209 0.46 -16.41 9.30
C ALA A 209 1.49 -16.39 8.16
N VAL A 210 1.09 -16.87 6.98
CA VAL A 210 1.87 -16.80 5.74
C VAL A 210 2.16 -15.34 5.37
N PHE A 211 1.12 -14.50 5.32
CA PHE A 211 1.27 -13.06 5.05
C PHE A 211 2.19 -12.39 6.08
N SER A 212 1.95 -12.61 7.38
CA SER A 212 2.75 -12.00 8.45
C SER A 212 4.22 -12.40 8.38
N CYS A 213 4.50 -13.67 8.06
CA CYS A 213 5.87 -14.16 7.90
C CYS A 213 6.56 -13.50 6.70
N ALA A 214 5.92 -13.53 5.53
CA ALA A 214 6.47 -12.92 4.32
C ALA A 214 6.68 -11.40 4.48
N ALA A 215 5.70 -10.71 5.10
CA ALA A 215 5.80 -9.30 5.45
C ALA A 215 6.98 -9.02 6.39
N LEU A 216 7.20 -9.86 7.40
CA LEU A 216 8.32 -9.69 8.34
C LEU A 216 9.68 -9.84 7.64
N HIS A 217 9.82 -10.78 6.71
CA HIS A 217 11.04 -10.92 5.92
C HIS A 217 11.29 -9.70 5.02
N LEU A 218 10.25 -9.17 4.37
CA LEU A 218 10.33 -7.94 3.58
C LEU A 218 10.75 -6.74 4.44
N VAL A 219 10.06 -6.50 5.56
CA VAL A 219 10.34 -5.37 6.45
C VAL A 219 11.73 -5.49 7.07
N LYS A 220 12.16 -6.70 7.48
CA LYS A 220 13.53 -6.96 7.96
C LYS A 220 14.58 -6.59 6.91
N ALA A 221 14.26 -6.71 5.62
CA ALA A 221 15.11 -6.32 4.50
C ALA A 221 14.94 -4.84 4.08
N GLY A 222 14.20 -4.03 4.85
CA GLY A 222 13.93 -2.62 4.54
C GLY A 222 13.02 -2.43 3.32
N LYS A 223 12.21 -3.43 2.98
CA LYS A 223 11.23 -3.36 1.89
C LYS A 223 9.84 -3.00 2.42
N LEU A 224 9.06 -2.37 1.56
CA LEU A 224 7.67 -2.04 1.82
C LEU A 224 6.77 -3.26 1.58
N VAL A 225 5.70 -3.35 2.36
CA VAL A 225 4.67 -4.41 2.24
C VAL A 225 3.38 -3.85 1.64
N HIS A 226 3.10 -2.57 1.88
CA HIS A 226 1.91 -1.86 1.41
C HIS A 226 2.30 -0.80 0.38
N GLU A 227 1.36 -0.43 -0.49
CA GLU A 227 1.52 0.72 -1.38
C GLU A 227 1.31 2.03 -0.60
N PRO A 228 2.27 2.97 -0.62
CA PRO A 228 2.07 4.31 -0.05
C PRO A 228 0.95 5.06 -0.78
N VAL A 229 0.14 5.80 -0.04
CA VAL A 229 -0.93 6.62 -0.61
C VAL A 229 -0.49 8.07 -0.54
N ASN A 230 -0.25 8.67 -1.71
CA ASN A 230 0.22 10.03 -1.80
C ASN A 230 -0.95 11.01 -1.95
N TYR A 231 -0.85 12.17 -1.29
CA TYR A 231 -1.74 13.30 -1.49
C TYR A 231 -1.05 14.39 -2.31
N THR A 232 -1.55 14.60 -3.53
CA THR A 232 -0.98 15.56 -4.49
C THR A 232 -1.73 16.88 -4.53
N GLY A 233 -2.72 17.08 -3.66
CA GLY A 233 -3.46 18.33 -3.57
C GLY A 233 -2.54 19.50 -3.21
N ILE A 234 -2.69 20.60 -3.95
CA ILE A 234 -2.08 21.88 -3.58
C ILE A 234 -2.97 22.52 -2.52
N PRO A 235 -2.41 23.19 -1.49
CA PRO A 235 -3.22 23.78 -0.44
C PRO A 235 -4.37 24.64 -0.94
N SER A 236 -5.58 24.32 -0.52
CA SER A 236 -6.78 25.05 -0.91
C SER A 236 -6.85 26.37 -0.14
N VAL A 237 -6.60 27.50 -0.82
CA VAL A 237 -6.74 28.86 -0.25
C VAL A 237 -7.72 29.65 -1.10
N SER A 238 -8.69 30.34 -0.49
CA SER A 238 -9.63 31.20 -1.23
C SER A 238 -8.86 32.27 -2.01
N ALA A 239 -9.12 32.37 -3.31
CA ALA A 239 -8.47 33.32 -4.22
C ALA A 239 -8.70 34.79 -3.83
N SER A 240 -9.71 35.06 -3.00
CA SER A 240 -10.00 36.39 -2.47
C SER A 240 -8.99 36.86 -1.41
N ARG A 241 -8.25 35.93 -0.78
CA ARG A 241 -7.31 36.23 0.29
C ARG A 241 -5.95 36.63 -0.26
N LYS A 242 -5.52 37.83 0.08
CA LYS A 242 -4.25 38.40 -0.38
C LYS A 242 -3.27 38.46 0.78
N ILE A 243 -2.04 38.04 0.53
CA ILE A 243 -0.91 38.23 1.44
C ILE A 243 -0.49 39.70 1.31
N LEU A 244 -0.75 40.50 2.34
CA LEU A 244 -0.43 41.92 2.36
C LEU A 244 0.96 42.11 2.99
N SER A 245 1.90 42.69 2.24
CA SER A 245 3.31 42.78 2.65
C SER A 245 3.58 43.67 3.87
N ASP A 246 2.62 44.51 4.24
CA ASP A 246 2.66 45.37 5.42
C ASP A 246 2.25 44.67 6.73
N GLN A 247 1.78 43.42 6.64
CA GLN A 247 1.44 42.61 7.80
C GLN A 247 2.66 41.92 8.43
N LYS A 248 2.61 41.74 9.76
CA LYS A 248 3.70 41.20 10.57
C LYS A 248 3.71 39.67 10.60
N PHE A 249 3.92 39.01 9.45
CA PHE A 249 3.93 37.54 9.35
C PHE A 249 5.11 36.87 10.07
N GLN A 250 6.14 37.62 10.50
CA GLN A 250 7.30 37.08 11.23
C GLN A 250 6.89 36.35 12.51
N GLN A 251 5.74 36.72 13.10
CA GLN A 251 5.16 36.04 14.27
C GLN A 251 4.70 34.61 14.00
N PHE A 252 4.63 34.20 12.73
CA PHE A 252 4.24 32.85 12.28
C PHE A 252 5.42 32.09 11.68
N SER A 253 6.67 32.50 11.94
CA SER A 253 7.87 31.82 11.43
C SER A 253 7.84 30.30 11.67
N ASP A 254 7.56 29.86 12.90
CA ASP A 254 7.43 28.43 13.22
C ASP A 254 6.28 27.76 12.44
N SER A 255 5.12 28.42 12.36
CA SER A 255 3.96 27.93 11.60
C SER A 255 4.27 27.78 10.10
N LEU A 256 5.04 28.72 9.52
CA LEU A 256 5.49 28.66 8.13
C LEU A 256 6.49 27.53 7.90
N MET A 257 7.36 27.24 8.88
CA MET A 257 8.24 26.07 8.80
C MET A 257 7.46 24.76 8.85
N ILE A 258 6.45 24.64 9.72
CA ILE A 258 5.56 23.47 9.75
C ILE A 258 4.81 23.30 8.41
N LEU A 259 4.33 24.39 7.80
CA LEU A 259 3.71 24.34 6.47
C LEU A 259 4.71 23.95 5.37
N SER A 260 5.97 24.37 5.48
CA SER A 260 7.02 23.94 4.56
C SER A 260 7.28 22.43 4.69
N GLU A 261 7.30 21.91 5.92
CA GLU A 261 7.40 20.46 6.15
C GLU A 261 6.19 19.73 5.57
N TYR A 262 4.97 20.23 5.80
CA TYR A 262 3.75 19.70 5.18
C TYR A 262 3.83 19.63 3.66
N ASN A 263 4.34 20.69 3.01
CA ASN A 263 4.53 20.73 1.55
C ASN A 263 5.58 19.73 1.06
N SER A 264 6.59 19.40 1.88
CA SER A 264 7.61 18.41 1.53
C SER A 264 7.14 16.95 1.63
N GLN A 265 6.09 16.69 2.40
CA GLN A 265 5.51 15.34 2.51
C GLN A 265 4.69 14.99 1.27
N GLN A 266 4.73 13.71 0.89
CA GLN A 266 3.86 13.14 -0.15
C GLN A 266 2.80 12.23 0.45
N ASP A 267 3.17 11.45 1.46
CA ASP A 267 2.28 10.53 2.15
C ASP A 267 1.08 11.27 2.80
N ILE A 268 -0.12 10.74 2.56
CA ILE A 268 -1.37 11.37 3.02
C ILE A 268 -1.51 11.39 4.55
N LEU A 269 -1.05 10.34 5.25
CA LEU A 269 -1.14 10.26 6.71
C LEU A 269 -0.13 11.21 7.34
N ASP A 270 1.10 11.26 6.82
CA ASP A 270 2.10 12.23 7.28
C ASP A 270 1.67 13.68 7.02
N LYS A 271 1.09 13.97 5.84
CA LYS A 271 0.49 15.29 5.58
C LYS A 271 -0.58 15.63 6.60
N TYR A 272 -1.48 14.69 6.88
CA TYR A 272 -2.53 14.87 7.87
C TYR A 272 -1.97 15.18 9.26
N LEU A 273 -0.92 14.47 9.71
CA LEU A 273 -0.25 14.74 10.98
C LEU A 273 0.46 16.10 10.99
N ARG A 274 1.10 16.50 9.89
CA ARG A 274 1.80 17.80 9.80
C ARG A 274 0.83 18.98 9.85
N ILE A 275 -0.30 18.91 9.14
CA ILE A 275 -1.33 19.96 9.23
C ILE A 275 -2.01 19.95 10.60
N TYR A 276 -2.21 18.78 11.21
CA TYR A 276 -2.69 18.70 12.60
C TYR A 276 -1.74 19.36 13.59
N HIS A 277 -0.43 19.15 13.46
CA HIS A 277 0.58 19.79 14.30
C HIS A 277 0.49 21.33 14.23
N LEU A 278 0.17 21.89 13.05
CA LEU A 278 -0.09 23.31 12.92
C LEU A 278 -1.36 23.76 13.67
N ILE A 279 -2.44 22.97 13.60
CA ILE A 279 -3.66 23.22 14.38
C ILE A 279 -3.38 23.15 15.89
N GLU A 280 -2.59 22.16 16.33
CA GLU A 280 -2.14 22.04 17.72
C GLU A 280 -1.34 23.26 18.17
N HIS A 281 -0.43 23.77 17.32
CA HIS A 281 0.27 25.03 17.59
C HIS A 281 -0.73 26.18 17.80
N PHE A 282 -1.79 26.28 16.99
CA PHE A 282 -2.83 27.30 17.16
C PHE A 282 -3.69 27.11 18.41
N MET A 283 -3.95 25.86 18.82
CA MET A 283 -4.69 25.56 20.06
C MET A 283 -3.99 26.15 21.28
N PHE A 284 -2.67 26.05 21.35
CA PHE A 284 -1.87 26.63 22.43
C PHE A 284 -1.62 28.13 22.27
N ARG A 285 -1.55 28.62 21.03
CA ARG A 285 -1.37 30.05 20.75
C ARG A 285 -2.59 30.89 21.12
N LYS A 286 -3.80 30.36 20.91
CA LYS A 286 -5.07 31.05 21.20
C LYS A 286 -5.18 31.62 22.62
N PRO A 287 -4.99 30.85 23.70
CA PRO A 287 -5.08 31.38 25.06
C PRO A 287 -4.01 32.46 25.35
N ILE A 288 -2.84 32.39 24.70
CA ILE A 288 -1.79 33.42 24.83
C ILE A 288 -2.26 34.73 24.19
N VAL A 289 -2.83 34.66 22.98
CA VAL A 289 -3.37 35.83 22.26
C VAL A 289 -4.55 36.45 23.02
N GLU A 290 -5.46 35.63 23.57
CA GLU A 290 -6.54 36.13 24.41
C GLU A 290 -6.03 36.89 25.63
N LEU A 291 -4.98 36.38 26.28
CA LEU A 291 -4.39 37.02 27.45
C LEU A 291 -3.68 38.33 27.10
N GLU A 292 -2.92 38.33 26.00
CA GLU A 292 -2.22 39.51 25.46
C GLU A 292 -3.20 40.65 25.14
N ARG A 293 -4.29 40.34 24.44
CA ARG A 293 -5.32 41.33 24.08
C ARG A 293 -6.09 41.84 25.28
N ARG A 294 -6.40 40.99 26.27
CA ARG A 294 -7.05 41.41 27.52
C ARG A 294 -6.18 42.40 28.31
N ARG A 295 -4.85 42.26 28.24
CA ARG A 295 -3.93 43.15 28.94
C ARG A 295 -3.65 44.46 28.20
N ASN A 296 -3.76 44.48 26.87
CA ASN A 296 -3.62 45.69 26.04
C ASN A 296 -2.39 46.55 26.43
N ASN A 297 -1.19 45.99 26.29
CA ASN A 297 0.10 46.59 26.67
C ASN A 297 0.37 46.77 28.18
N LEU A 298 -0.50 46.31 29.07
CA LEU A 298 -0.20 46.26 30.50
C LEU A 298 0.73 45.09 30.85
N PRO A 299 1.61 45.24 31.86
CA PRO A 299 2.45 44.15 32.32
C PRO A 299 1.66 42.93 32.80
N PHE A 300 2.18 41.74 32.51
CA PHE A 300 1.61 40.49 32.98
C PHE A 300 1.93 40.27 34.46
N SER A 301 0.94 39.80 35.21
CA SER A 301 1.09 39.41 36.62
C SER A 301 1.26 37.90 36.77
N ILE A 302 1.79 37.46 37.92
CA ILE A 302 1.87 36.02 38.27
C ILE A 302 0.50 35.33 38.20
N ARG A 303 -0.59 36.04 38.50
CA ARG A 303 -1.95 35.50 38.40
C ARG A 303 -2.35 35.21 36.95
N ASP A 304 -1.89 36.02 36.00
CA ASP A 304 -2.15 35.80 34.57
C ASP A 304 -1.42 34.58 34.06
N PHE A 305 -0.17 34.36 34.48
CA PHE A 305 0.56 33.14 34.17
C PHE A 305 -0.14 31.91 34.73
N ARG A 306 -0.62 31.94 35.98
CA ARG A 306 -1.41 30.83 36.54
C ARG A 306 -2.69 30.56 35.75
N SER A 307 -3.37 31.61 35.28
CA SER A 307 -4.54 31.47 34.42
C SER A 307 -4.19 30.88 33.06
N LEU A 308 -3.05 31.29 32.49
CA LEU A 308 -2.52 30.75 31.24
C LEU A 308 -2.19 29.26 31.38
N TYR A 309 -1.44 28.88 32.41
CA TYR A 309 -1.15 27.47 32.71
C TYR A 309 -2.43 26.65 32.81
N LYS A 310 -3.44 27.14 33.54
CA LYS A 310 -4.75 26.46 33.63
C LYS A 310 -5.48 26.34 32.29
N SER A 311 -5.35 27.32 31.40
CA SER A 311 -5.91 27.25 30.04
C SER A 311 -5.13 26.35 29.09
N VAL A 312 -3.83 26.18 29.32
CA VAL A 312 -2.94 25.30 28.55
C VAL A 312 -3.00 23.85 29.06
N GLU A 313 -3.32 23.63 30.35
CA GLU A 313 -3.61 22.32 30.96
C GLU A 313 -4.97 21.72 30.52
N GLN A 314 -5.69 22.36 29.60
CA GLN A 314 -6.92 21.78 29.05
C GLN A 314 -6.62 20.50 28.27
N SER A 315 -7.58 19.57 28.25
CA SER A 315 -7.45 18.36 27.45
C SER A 315 -7.38 18.73 25.97
N GLU A 316 -6.57 18.00 25.18
CA GLU A 316 -6.43 18.19 23.73
C GLU A 316 -7.80 18.25 23.01
N PRO A 317 -8.80 17.38 23.31
CA PRO A 317 -10.17 17.48 22.78
C PRO A 317 -10.89 18.80 23.07
N ASP A 318 -10.70 19.38 24.25
CA ASP A 318 -11.35 20.62 24.64
C ASP A 318 -10.70 21.82 23.95
N ALA A 319 -9.38 21.81 23.84
CA ALA A 319 -8.61 22.86 23.19
C ALA A 319 -8.90 22.92 21.67
N ILE A 320 -8.94 21.77 20.99
CA ILE A 320 -9.30 21.72 19.56
C ILE A 320 -10.74 22.17 19.32
N LYS A 321 -11.67 21.75 20.19
CA LYS A 321 -13.07 22.19 20.16
C LYS A 321 -13.18 23.70 20.31
N ALA A 322 -12.46 24.28 21.28
CA ALA A 322 -12.50 25.71 21.55
C ALA A 322 -11.93 26.54 20.40
N LEU A 323 -10.87 26.08 19.74
CA LEU A 323 -10.32 26.74 18.55
C LEU A 323 -11.28 26.63 17.36
N LEU A 324 -11.64 25.40 16.96
CA LEU A 324 -12.37 25.18 15.72
C LEU A 324 -13.78 25.77 15.77
N LYS A 325 -14.47 25.75 16.91
CA LYS A 325 -15.77 26.42 17.05
C LYS A 325 -15.70 27.93 16.79
N GLU A 326 -14.61 28.59 17.18
CA GLU A 326 -14.45 30.03 16.93
C GLU A 326 -14.07 30.30 15.48
N VAL A 327 -13.29 29.41 14.85
CA VAL A 327 -12.99 29.48 13.41
C VAL A 327 -14.26 29.31 12.57
N MET A 328 -15.10 28.33 12.90
CA MET A 328 -16.33 28.00 12.17
C MET A 328 -17.33 29.17 12.08
N LYS A 329 -17.26 30.14 13.00
CA LYS A 329 -18.07 31.37 13.01
C LYS A 329 -17.53 32.47 12.11
N ARG A 330 -16.28 32.36 11.65
CA ARG A 330 -15.62 33.40 10.86
C ARG A 330 -16.05 33.34 9.41
N GLU A 331 -16.01 34.50 8.76
CA GLU A 331 -16.26 34.61 7.33
C GLU A 331 -15.04 34.16 6.53
N ILE A 332 -15.26 33.15 5.68
CA ILE A 332 -14.26 32.75 4.69
C ILE A 332 -14.26 33.69 3.48
N GLU A 333 -15.45 34.13 3.10
CA GLU A 333 -15.73 35.10 2.03
C GLU A 333 -16.85 36.02 2.52
N PRO A 334 -17.07 37.20 1.91
CA PRO A 334 -18.11 38.13 2.37
C PRO A 334 -19.48 37.45 2.50
N ASN A 335 -20.02 37.40 3.72
CA ASN A 335 -21.28 36.73 4.08
C ASN A 335 -21.30 35.19 3.95
N VAL A 336 -20.15 34.54 3.84
CA VAL A 336 -20.05 33.07 3.84
C VAL A 336 -19.15 32.66 4.99
N THR A 337 -19.70 31.94 5.97
CA THR A 337 -18.91 31.45 7.09
C THR A 337 -18.13 30.17 6.74
N PHE A 338 -17.12 29.85 7.54
CA PHE A 338 -16.47 28.52 7.48
C PHE A 338 -17.49 27.39 7.63
N THR A 339 -18.50 27.55 8.48
CA THR A 339 -19.58 26.57 8.63
C THR A 339 -20.30 26.33 7.31
N ASP A 340 -20.67 27.40 6.61
CA ASP A 340 -21.39 27.30 5.33
C ASP A 340 -20.55 26.60 4.27
N LYS A 341 -19.29 27.05 4.09
CA LYS A 341 -18.40 26.48 3.08
C LYS A 341 -18.07 25.02 3.36
N MET A 342 -17.71 24.69 4.58
CA MET A 342 -17.36 23.32 4.94
C MET A 342 -18.57 22.39 4.91
N PHE A 343 -19.78 22.90 5.17
CA PHE A 343 -20.98 22.09 5.00
C PHE A 343 -21.26 21.77 3.52
N VAL A 344 -20.99 22.70 2.61
CA VAL A 344 -21.04 22.43 1.16
C VAL A 344 -20.02 21.35 0.78
N ASP A 345 -18.78 21.45 1.27
CA ASP A 345 -17.73 20.46 0.98
C ASP A 345 -18.07 19.10 1.59
N TRP A 346 -18.66 19.09 2.79
CA TRP A 346 -19.18 17.89 3.42
C TRP A 346 -20.27 17.23 2.58
N GLN A 347 -21.20 18.01 2.01
CA GLN A 347 -22.24 17.48 1.12
C GLN A 347 -21.64 16.92 -0.17
N ALA A 348 -20.62 17.58 -0.72
CA ALA A 348 -19.94 17.14 -1.93
C ALA A 348 -19.21 15.79 -1.74
N LEU A 349 -18.79 15.44 -0.52
CA LEU A 349 -18.16 14.16 -0.20
C LEU A 349 -19.03 12.95 -0.62
N SER A 350 -20.36 13.08 -0.56
CA SER A 350 -21.28 12.03 -1.02
C SER A 350 -21.15 11.71 -2.52
N GLY A 351 -20.66 12.64 -3.33
CA GLY A 351 -20.35 12.38 -4.75
C GLY A 351 -19.11 11.50 -4.96
N HIS A 352 -18.25 11.37 -3.96
CA HIS A 352 -17.03 10.55 -4.00
C HIS A 352 -17.23 9.17 -3.36
N ILE A 353 -18.21 9.02 -2.48
CA ILE A 353 -18.44 7.79 -1.70
C ILE A 353 -19.58 6.98 -2.31
N ILE A 354 -19.27 5.77 -2.76
CA ILE A 354 -20.23 4.85 -3.38
C ILE A 354 -21.26 4.35 -2.35
N ASP A 355 -20.80 3.96 -1.15
CA ASP A 355 -21.67 3.46 -0.08
C ASP A 355 -21.52 4.28 1.20
N ILE A 356 -22.51 5.11 1.49
CA ILE A 356 -22.55 5.94 2.70
C ILE A 356 -22.59 5.10 3.99
N ASN A 357 -23.03 3.84 3.94
CA ASN A 357 -22.99 2.98 5.12
C ASN A 357 -21.56 2.66 5.55
N GLN A 358 -20.62 2.56 4.61
CA GLN A 358 -19.20 2.40 4.92
C GLN A 358 -18.65 3.61 5.68
N LEU A 359 -19.10 4.82 5.35
CA LEU A 359 -18.76 6.03 6.11
C LEU A 359 -19.34 6.02 7.52
N ASN A 360 -20.61 5.64 7.67
CA ASN A 360 -21.23 5.48 8.99
C ASN A 360 -20.46 4.44 9.82
N ARG A 361 -20.03 3.35 9.19
CA ARG A 361 -19.26 2.30 9.85
C ARG A 361 -17.87 2.78 10.29
N LEU A 362 -17.19 3.53 9.44
CA LEU A 362 -15.94 4.21 9.81
C LEU A 362 -16.14 5.08 11.05
N PHE A 363 -17.26 5.80 11.13
CA PHE A 363 -17.54 6.66 12.28
C PHE A 363 -17.76 5.91 13.58
N GLU A 364 -18.36 4.73 13.52
CA GLU A 364 -18.50 3.82 14.65
C GLU A 364 -17.15 3.27 15.10
N LEU A 365 -16.32 2.80 14.15
CA LEU A 365 -14.99 2.25 14.45
C LEU A 365 -14.07 3.28 15.12
N MET A 366 -14.17 4.54 14.68
CA MET A 366 -13.41 5.66 15.22
C MET A 366 -14.03 6.30 16.47
N LEU A 367 -15.21 5.82 16.92
CA LEU A 367 -15.91 6.30 18.11
C LEU A 367 -16.15 7.83 18.12
N ILE A 368 -16.44 8.44 16.97
CA ILE A 368 -16.62 9.90 16.85
C ILE A 368 -17.70 10.45 17.79
N ASN A 369 -18.72 9.64 18.08
CA ASN A 369 -19.76 9.98 19.05
C ASN A 369 -19.77 9.05 20.28
N GLY A 370 -18.59 8.54 20.64
CA GLY A 370 -18.46 7.50 21.66
C GLY A 370 -19.13 6.20 21.23
N LYS A 371 -19.90 5.59 22.12
CA LYS A 371 -20.63 4.33 21.85
C LYS A 371 -21.97 4.53 21.15
N ASN A 372 -22.37 5.78 20.91
CA ASN A 372 -23.65 6.09 20.28
C ASN A 372 -23.51 6.04 18.75
N PRO A 373 -24.47 5.44 18.04
CA PRO A 373 -24.49 5.47 16.58
C PRO A 373 -24.43 6.90 16.07
N PHE A 374 -23.66 7.10 15.00
CA PHE A 374 -23.49 8.39 14.37
C PHE A 374 -23.42 8.20 12.87
N SER A 375 -24.17 9.01 12.13
CA SER A 375 -24.30 8.84 10.68
C SER A 375 -23.97 10.13 9.94
N TYR A 376 -23.60 9.97 8.67
CA TYR A 376 -23.40 11.05 7.72
C TYR A 376 -24.57 12.03 7.70
N ALA A 377 -25.80 11.52 7.70
CA ALA A 377 -27.03 12.32 7.67
C ALA A 377 -27.28 13.12 8.97
N ALA A 378 -26.63 12.74 10.09
CA ALA A 378 -26.73 13.49 11.34
C ALA A 378 -25.91 14.79 11.31
N ILE A 379 -24.97 14.92 10.37
CA ILE A 379 -24.19 16.15 10.16
C ILE A 379 -25.00 17.12 9.33
N THR A 380 -25.35 18.23 9.95
CA THR A 380 -26.06 19.37 9.36
C THR A 380 -25.21 20.63 9.53
N ALA A 381 -25.51 21.71 8.80
CA ALA A 381 -24.80 22.98 8.99
C ALA A 381 -24.78 23.44 10.46
N MET A 382 -25.87 23.20 11.20
CA MET A 382 -25.96 23.56 12.62
C MET A 382 -25.09 22.69 13.54
N THR A 383 -24.92 21.41 13.21
CA THR A 383 -24.21 20.45 14.07
C THR A 383 -22.74 20.28 13.68
N LEU A 384 -22.37 20.65 12.44
CA LEU A 384 -21.01 20.53 11.92
C LEU A 384 -19.94 21.16 12.83
N PRO A 385 -20.11 22.37 13.41
CA PRO A 385 -19.11 22.94 14.32
C PRO A 385 -18.86 22.09 15.58
N ASP A 386 -19.86 21.33 16.04
CA ASP A 386 -19.78 20.43 17.20
C ASP A 386 -19.19 19.05 16.87
N ILE A 387 -19.16 18.68 15.59
CA ILE A 387 -18.70 17.37 15.13
C ILE A 387 -17.33 17.45 14.47
N PHE A 388 -17.03 18.54 13.75
CA PHE A 388 -15.79 18.67 12.99
C PHE A 388 -14.54 18.48 13.86
N HIS A 389 -14.52 19.07 15.06
CA HIS A 389 -13.40 18.89 15.98
C HIS A 389 -13.23 17.43 16.44
N LYS A 390 -14.33 16.67 16.54
CA LYS A 390 -14.30 15.23 16.88
C LYS A 390 -13.77 14.42 15.71
N LEU A 391 -14.14 14.76 14.48
CA LEU A 391 -13.58 14.14 13.27
C LEU A 391 -12.07 14.32 13.23
N VAL A 392 -11.59 15.56 13.35
CA VAL A 392 -10.15 15.87 13.31
C VAL A 392 -9.41 15.12 14.43
N TYR A 393 -9.94 15.14 15.64
CA TYR A 393 -9.30 14.44 16.76
C TYR A 393 -9.32 12.90 16.61
N ALA A 394 -10.43 12.33 16.16
CA ALA A 394 -10.57 10.88 15.97
C ALA A 394 -9.61 10.37 14.88
N PHE A 395 -9.50 11.07 13.75
CA PHE A 395 -8.56 10.71 12.68
C PHE A 395 -7.11 10.79 13.15
N ARG A 396 -6.74 11.86 13.86
CA ARG A 396 -5.38 11.95 14.44
C ARG A 396 -5.10 10.78 15.37
N ASN A 397 -6.04 10.43 16.24
CA ASN A 397 -5.85 9.33 17.18
C ASN A 397 -5.78 7.97 16.50
N SER A 398 -6.59 7.72 15.48
CA SER A 398 -6.50 6.49 14.70
C SER A 398 -5.17 6.35 13.98
N VAL A 399 -4.52 7.45 13.60
CA VAL A 399 -3.17 7.41 12.99
C VAL A 399 -2.05 7.22 14.04
N VAL A 400 -2.14 7.88 15.21
CA VAL A 400 -1.03 7.92 16.18
C VAL A 400 -1.11 6.84 17.26
N HIS A 401 -2.31 6.45 17.69
CA HIS A 401 -2.49 5.47 18.75
C HIS A 401 -2.65 4.06 18.17
N ASN A 402 -1.83 3.16 18.68
CA ASN A 402 -1.86 1.73 18.36
C ASN A 402 -2.09 0.93 19.66
N LYS A 403 -3.27 1.11 20.26
CA LYS A 403 -3.74 0.15 21.26
C LYS A 403 -4.46 -0.97 20.52
N ALA A 404 -4.21 -2.22 20.92
CA ALA A 404 -4.78 -3.39 20.26
C ALA A 404 -6.33 -3.40 20.19
N THR A 405 -7.01 -2.57 20.97
CA THR A 405 -8.48 -2.47 21.01
C THR A 405 -9.05 -1.28 20.23
N GLU A 406 -8.20 -0.44 19.62
CA GLU A 406 -8.61 0.78 18.93
C GLU A 406 -8.45 0.60 17.40
N PHE A 407 -9.36 1.20 16.64
CA PHE A 407 -9.25 1.22 15.18
C PHE A 407 -8.04 2.07 14.78
N HIS A 408 -7.07 1.43 14.13
CA HIS A 408 -5.85 2.06 13.68
C HIS A 408 -5.90 2.29 12.17
N LEU A 409 -5.58 3.51 11.76
CA LEU A 409 -5.53 3.90 10.37
C LEU A 409 -4.08 3.82 9.88
N ASN A 410 -3.88 2.93 8.92
CA ASN A 410 -2.67 2.75 8.13
C ASN A 410 -3.05 2.64 6.65
N HIS A 411 -2.08 2.53 5.74
CA HIS A 411 -2.34 2.47 4.29
C HIS A 411 -3.33 1.38 3.89
N GLU A 412 -3.25 0.24 4.55
CA GLU A 412 -4.11 -0.91 4.24
C GLU A 412 -5.56 -0.66 4.69
N THR A 413 -5.75 -0.31 5.97
CA THR A 413 -7.07 -0.03 6.56
C THR A 413 -7.71 1.23 5.97
N MET A 414 -6.91 2.11 5.37
CA MET A 414 -7.39 3.31 4.69
C MET A 414 -7.92 3.03 3.27
N THR A 415 -7.38 2.01 2.58
CA THR A 415 -7.65 1.74 1.16
C THR A 415 -8.54 0.53 0.92
N ILE A 416 -8.38 -0.55 1.70
CA ILE A 416 -9.00 -1.85 1.42
C ILE A 416 -9.58 -2.52 2.68
N HIS A 417 -10.03 -1.75 3.66
CA HIS A 417 -10.64 -2.32 4.86
C HIS A 417 -11.96 -3.03 4.54
N HIS A 418 -12.15 -4.24 5.06
CA HIS A 418 -13.27 -5.14 4.71
C HIS A 418 -14.65 -4.55 4.99
N GLU A 419 -14.77 -3.68 6.00
CA GLU A 419 -16.05 -3.04 6.38
C GLU A 419 -16.25 -1.62 5.82
N THR A 420 -15.16 -0.93 5.47
CA THR A 420 -15.20 0.52 5.16
C THR A 420 -14.61 0.87 3.80
N GLY A 421 -14.07 -0.09 3.06
CA GLY A 421 -13.41 0.13 1.77
C GLY A 421 -12.32 1.20 1.86
N ASN A 422 -12.29 2.09 0.87
CA ASN A 422 -11.38 3.24 0.78
C ASN A 422 -11.95 4.54 1.38
N VAL A 423 -13.06 4.47 2.13
CA VAL A 423 -13.77 5.68 2.57
C VAL A 423 -12.93 6.56 3.49
N ALA A 424 -12.04 5.99 4.30
CA ALA A 424 -11.15 6.76 5.14
C ALA A 424 -10.19 7.65 4.31
N GLN A 425 -9.64 7.11 3.21
CA GLN A 425 -8.84 7.90 2.26
C GLN A 425 -9.67 9.06 1.72
N LEU A 426 -10.88 8.78 1.23
CA LEU A 426 -11.74 9.78 0.60
C LEU A 426 -12.11 10.91 1.56
N VAL A 427 -12.39 10.61 2.82
CA VAL A 427 -12.68 11.61 3.87
C VAL A 427 -11.45 12.50 4.14
N ILE A 428 -10.26 11.91 4.24
CA ILE A 428 -9.04 12.69 4.48
C ILE A 428 -8.74 13.59 3.29
N GLU A 429 -8.74 13.03 2.08
CA GLU A 429 -8.35 13.70 0.84
C GLU A 429 -9.32 14.79 0.41
N ASN A 430 -10.63 14.52 0.48
CA ASN A 430 -11.65 15.41 -0.10
C ASN A 430 -12.33 16.31 0.94
N PHE A 431 -12.14 16.06 2.24
CA PHE A 431 -12.78 16.87 3.28
C PHE A 431 -11.80 17.37 4.34
N LEU A 432 -11.10 16.48 5.06
CA LEU A 432 -10.30 16.92 6.21
C LEU A 432 -9.06 17.73 5.82
N LEU A 433 -8.22 17.25 4.90
CA LEU A 433 -7.03 17.98 4.47
C LEU A 433 -7.39 19.35 3.86
N PRO A 434 -8.29 19.45 2.86
CA PRO A 434 -8.67 20.75 2.30
C PRO A 434 -9.25 21.72 3.34
N SER A 435 -10.06 21.22 4.28
CA SER A 435 -10.62 22.06 5.34
C SER A 435 -9.55 22.58 6.29
N LEU A 436 -8.63 21.72 6.73
CA LEU A 436 -7.56 22.11 7.66
C LEU A 436 -6.54 23.03 7.00
N GLU A 437 -6.28 22.87 5.71
CA GLU A 437 -5.51 23.82 4.91
C GLU A 437 -6.18 25.20 4.88
N GLN A 438 -7.45 25.28 4.49
CA GLN A 438 -8.19 26.55 4.43
C GLN A 438 -8.19 27.26 5.79
N ILE A 439 -8.43 26.52 6.87
CA ILE A 439 -8.40 27.04 8.24
C ILE A 439 -7.00 27.57 8.57
N SER A 440 -5.95 26.78 8.28
CA SER A 440 -4.57 27.14 8.61
C SER A 440 -4.11 28.39 7.89
N PHE A 441 -4.36 28.46 6.58
CA PHE A 441 -4.02 29.64 5.78
C PHE A 441 -4.85 30.85 6.19
N TYR A 442 -6.14 30.69 6.50
CA TYR A 442 -6.95 31.79 7.04
C TYR A 442 -6.36 32.36 8.34
N LEU A 443 -6.03 31.48 9.29
CA LEU A 443 -5.50 31.88 10.59
C LEU A 443 -4.17 32.64 10.46
N ILE A 444 -3.35 32.31 9.45
CA ILE A 444 -2.06 32.98 9.20
C ILE A 444 -2.20 34.24 8.34
N ILE A 445 -3.06 34.25 7.32
CA ILE A 445 -3.16 35.36 6.35
C ILE A 445 -4.01 36.50 6.88
N GLU A 446 -5.13 36.21 7.55
CA GLU A 446 -6.04 37.25 8.01
C GLU A 446 -5.77 37.63 9.44
N ASN A 447 -5.61 38.93 9.71
CA ASN A 447 -5.50 39.42 11.08
C ASN A 447 -6.77 39.07 11.88
N ASN A 448 -6.61 38.22 12.88
CA ASN A 448 -7.71 37.69 13.69
C ASN A 448 -7.35 37.66 15.17
N ASP A 449 -8.37 37.65 16.03
CA ASP A 449 -8.26 37.57 17.49
C ASP A 449 -8.00 36.17 18.05
N LEU A 450 -7.79 35.19 17.17
CA LEU A 450 -7.51 33.82 17.57
C LEU A 450 -6.01 33.56 17.68
N VAL A 451 -5.21 33.96 16.68
CA VAL A 451 -3.77 33.61 16.63
C VAL A 451 -2.82 34.78 16.38
N TRP A 452 -3.33 35.99 16.10
CA TRP A 452 -2.46 37.16 15.92
C TRP A 452 -2.22 37.92 17.21
N TYR A 453 -0.94 38.09 17.55
CA TYR A 453 -0.50 39.03 18.57
C TYR A 453 -0.67 40.46 18.07
N HIS A 454 -1.26 41.33 18.90
CA HIS A 454 -1.26 42.77 18.62
C HIS A 454 0.11 43.38 18.92
N ASN A 455 0.72 42.95 20.02
CA ASN A 455 1.98 43.48 20.49
C ASN A 455 3.13 42.48 20.26
N PRO A 456 4.28 42.94 19.76
CA PRO A 456 5.41 42.05 19.43
C PRO A 456 6.14 41.50 20.67
N HIS A 457 5.87 42.05 21.86
CA HIS A 457 6.54 41.69 23.10
C HIS A 457 5.54 41.55 24.25
N LEU A 458 5.70 40.51 25.07
CA LEU A 458 4.99 40.35 26.33
C LEU A 458 5.83 41.01 27.43
N THR A 459 5.36 42.13 27.98
CA THR A 459 6.09 42.88 29.01
C THR A 459 5.77 42.33 30.40
N LEU A 460 6.78 41.87 31.14
CA LEU A 460 6.61 41.34 32.51
C LEU A 460 6.64 42.44 33.57
N PHE A 461 7.42 43.50 33.33
CA PHE A 461 7.57 44.65 34.22
C PHE A 461 7.76 45.92 33.37
N THR A 462 7.17 47.04 33.78
CA THR A 462 7.54 48.36 33.26
C THR A 462 8.91 48.73 33.82
N VAL A 463 9.87 49.04 32.95
CA VAL A 463 11.14 49.68 33.32
C VAL A 463 10.91 51.13 33.67
#